data_AF-A0A2P6MIV2-F1
#
_entry.id   AF-A0A2P6MIV2-F1
#
_cell.length_a   1.000
_cell.length_b   1.000
_cell.length_c   1.000
_cell.angle_alpha   90.00
_cell.angle_beta   90.00
_cell.angle_gamma   90.00
#
_symmetry.space_group_name_H-M   'P 1'
#
loop_
_entity.id
_entity.type
_entity.pdbx_description
1 polymer ?
#
loop_
_entity_poly.entity_id
_entity_poly.type
_entity_poly.pdbx_seq_one_letter_code
_entity_poly.pdbx_strand_id
1 'polypeptide(L)' 'MTISEQLERAREVRGWTVTEASERTGVSIGDIVLIETGVPGVPIELLQQLSDGLQMTFYIGDTAI' A
#
# COMPACT_ATOMS: atom_id res chain seq x y z
N MET A 1 -1.52 13.76 1.72
CA MET A 1 -1.75 12.36 2.11
C MET A 1 -0.44 11.62 1.90
N THR A 2 0.04 10.87 2.89
CA THR A 2 1.24 10.05 2.76
C THR A 2 0.91 8.75 2.00
N ILE A 3 1.93 7.96 1.65
CA ILE A 3 1.74 6.61 1.09
C ILE A 3 1.07 5.69 2.11
N SER A 4 1.46 5.80 3.38
CA SER A 4 0.87 5.02 4.47
C SER A 4 -0.64 5.25 4.58
N GLU A 5 -1.06 6.52 4.59
CA GLU A 5 -2.48 6.92 4.63
C GLU A 5 -3.25 6.47 3.37
N GLN A 6 -2.62 6.51 2.20
CA GLN A 6 -3.23 6.05 0.94
C GLN A 6 -3.51 4.55 0.98
N LEU A 7 -2.54 3.76 1.44
CA LEU A 7 -2.64 2.31 1.53
C LEU A 7 -3.71 1.89 2.54
N GLU A 8 -3.64 2.43 3.75
CA GLU A 8 -4.59 2.14 4.83
C GLU A 8 -6.02 2.47 4.38
N ARG A 9 -6.24 3.68 3.85
CA ARG A 9 -7.56 4.11 3.37
C ARG A 9 -8.08 3.22 2.25
N ALA A 10 -7.23 2.85 1.29
CA ALA A 10 -7.61 2.00 0.18
C ALA A 10 -8.06 0.61 0.65
N ARG A 11 -7.36 0.05 1.66
CA ARG A 11 -7.70 -1.21 2.27
C ARG A 11 -9.03 -1.11 3.03
N GLU A 12 -9.18 -0.10 3.87
CA GLU A 12 -10.39 0.08 4.71
C GLU A 12 -11.66 0.34 3.91
N VAL A 13 -11.60 1.16 2.86
CA VAL A 13 -12.76 1.43 1.98
C VAL A 13 -13.26 0.17 1.29
N ARG A 14 -12.38 -0.81 1.07
CA ARG A 14 -12.72 -2.12 0.50
C ARG A 14 -13.13 -3.15 1.57
N GLY A 15 -13.10 -2.77 2.85
CA GLY A 15 -13.37 -3.67 3.97
C GLY A 15 -12.31 -4.73 4.17
N TRP A 16 -11.08 -4.51 3.67
CA TRP A 16 -10.00 -5.49 3.73
C TRP A 16 -9.23 -5.38 5.04
N THR A 17 -8.84 -6.54 5.57
CA THR A 17 -7.81 -6.68 6.59
C THR A 17 -6.43 -6.64 5.93
N VAL A 18 -5.38 -6.46 6.73
CA VAL A 18 -3.99 -6.51 6.24
C VAL A 18 -3.69 -7.87 5.60
N THR A 19 -4.22 -8.96 6.17
CA THR A 19 -4.11 -10.31 5.62
C THR A 19 -4.75 -10.41 4.24
N GLU A 20 -5.98 -9.89 4.06
CA GLU A 20 -6.64 -9.90 2.75
C GLU A 20 -5.91 -9.03 1.74
N ALA A 21 -5.41 -7.85 2.15
CA ALA A 21 -4.58 -7.02 1.29
C ALA A 21 -3.30 -7.76 0.85
N SER A 22 -2.68 -8.51 1.75
CA SER A 22 -1.52 -9.36 1.47
C SER A 22 -1.86 -10.42 0.42
N GLU A 23 -2.96 -11.15 0.60
CA GLU A 23 -3.41 -12.17 -0.35
C GLU A 23 -3.74 -11.59 -1.74
N ARG A 24 -4.29 -10.38 -1.80
CA ARG A 24 -4.69 -9.72 -3.05
C ARG A 24 -3.52 -9.11 -3.82
N THR A 25 -2.52 -8.60 -3.11
CA THR A 25 -1.37 -7.88 -3.70
C THR A 25 -0.15 -8.78 -3.85
N GLY A 26 -0.09 -9.89 -3.12
CA GLY A 26 1.11 -10.73 -3.00
C GLY A 26 2.22 -10.09 -2.16
N VAL A 27 1.98 -8.93 -1.54
CA VAL A 27 2.92 -8.28 -0.63
C VAL A 27 2.79 -8.91 0.76
N SER A 28 3.89 -9.07 1.48
CA SER A 28 3.83 -9.72 2.81
C SER A 28 3.04 -8.86 3.81
N ILE A 29 2.37 -9.51 4.77
CA ILE A 29 1.65 -8.84 5.87
C ILE A 29 2.59 -7.87 6.61
N GLY A 30 3.84 -8.30 6.88
CA GLY A 30 4.82 -7.49 7.58
C GLY A 30 5.17 -6.21 6.82
N ASP A 31 5.32 -6.30 5.51
CA ASP A 31 5.58 -5.15 4.66
C ASP A 31 4.39 -4.18 4.61
N ILE A 32 3.16 -4.69 4.51
CA ILE A 32 1.97 -3.83 4.54
C ILE A 32 1.90 -3.07 5.87
N VAL A 33 2.10 -3.74 7.01
CA VAL A 33 2.15 -3.07 8.33
C VAL A 33 3.28 -2.04 8.39
N LEU A 34 4.46 -2.38 7.87
CA LEU A 34 5.61 -1.47 7.86
C LEU A 34 5.31 -0.19 7.05
N ILE A 35 4.62 -0.34 5.92
CA ILE A 35 4.20 0.79 5.08
C ILE A 35 3.12 1.61 5.77
N GLU A 36 2.06 0.98 6.31
CA GLU A 36 0.96 1.67 7.01
C GLU A 36 1.44 2.40 8.28
N THR A 37 2.50 1.91 8.93
CA THR A 37 3.13 2.60 10.08
C THR A 37 4.03 3.78 9.68
N GLY A 38 4.20 4.03 8.38
CA GLY A 38 4.92 5.20 7.87
C GLY A 38 6.44 5.08 7.92
N VAL A 39 6.98 3.85 7.94
CA VAL A 39 8.43 3.65 7.97
C VAL A 39 9.05 4.12 6.64
N PRO A 40 10.09 4.98 6.68
CA PRO A 40 10.78 5.44 5.49
C PRO A 40 11.59 4.33 4.81
N GLY A 41 11.79 4.45 3.50
CA GLY A 41 12.64 3.54 2.72
C GLY A 41 11.91 2.36 2.07
N VAL A 42 10.60 2.48 1.84
CA VAL A 42 9.83 1.50 1.09
C VAL A 42 10.34 1.43 -0.37
N PRO A 43 10.72 0.24 -0.87
CA PRO A 43 11.15 0.07 -2.26
C PRO A 43 10.03 0.43 -3.25
N ILE A 44 10.37 1.06 -4.38
CA ILE A 44 9.38 1.48 -5.37
C ILE A 44 8.67 0.28 -6.01
N GLU A 45 9.37 -0.83 -6.16
CA GLU A 45 8.85 -2.09 -6.70
C GLU A 45 7.71 -2.63 -5.84
N LEU A 46 7.80 -2.42 -4.52
CA LEU A 46 6.77 -2.83 -3.57
C LEU A 46 5.52 -1.95 -3.68
N LEU A 47 5.71 -0.64 -3.90
CA LEU A 47 4.60 0.29 -4.15
C LEU A 47 3.89 -0.01 -5.48
N GLN A 48 4.64 -0.39 -6.51
CA GLN A 48 4.08 -0.83 -7.79
C GLN A 48 3.26 -2.11 -7.63
N GLN A 49 3.78 -3.08 -6.87
CA GLN A 49 3.05 -4.32 -6.59
C GLN A 49 1.74 -4.05 -5.83
N LEU A 50 1.76 -3.14 -4.85
CA LEU A 50 0.54 -2.70 -4.17
C LEU A 50 -0.42 -1.97 -5.11
N SER A 51 0.10 -1.08 -5.97
CA SER A 51 -0.65 -0.32 -6.97
C SER A 51 -1.45 -1.27 -7.88
N ASP A 52 -0.78 -2.29 -8.40
CA ASP A 52 -1.38 -3.32 -9.26
C ASP A 52 -2.44 -4.14 -8.52
N GLY A 53 -2.13 -4.63 -7.31
CA GLY A 53 -3.03 -5.49 -6.54
C GLY A 53 -4.24 -4.76 -5.97
N LEU A 54 -4.10 -3.48 -5.61
CA LEU A 54 -5.19 -2.62 -5.15
C LEU A 54 -5.94 -1.97 -6.32
N GLN A 55 -5.37 -2.02 -7.54
CA GLN A 55 -5.86 -1.28 -8.72
C GLN A 55 -6.02 0.20 -8.41
N MET A 56 -4.99 0.81 -7.84
CA MET A 56 -4.98 2.23 -7.48
C MET A 56 -3.61 2.84 -7.75
N THR A 57 -3.58 4.13 -8.07
CA THR A 57 -2.34 4.88 -8.19
C THR A 57 -1.93 5.45 -6.84
N PHE A 58 -0.66 5.32 -6.48
CA PHE A 58 -0.09 6.00 -5.32
C PHE A 58 0.50 7.34 -5.72
N TYR A 59 0.47 8.32 -4.81
CA TYR A 59 1.04 9.65 -5.04
C TYR A 59 2.10 10.00 -4.00
N ILE A 60 3.28 10.43 -4.47
CA ILE A 60 4.35 11.02 -3.64
C ILE A 60 4.51 12.48 -4.08
N GLY A 61 3.97 13.41 -3.28
CA GLY A 61 3.83 14.79 -3.72
C GLY A 61 2.91 14.86 -4.94
N ASP A 62 3.43 15.38 -6.06
CA ASP A 62 2.72 15.47 -7.34
C ASP A 62 3.03 14.29 -8.30
N THR A 63 3.87 13.35 -7.87
CA THR A 63 4.30 12.22 -8.69
C THR A 63 3.39 11.01 -8.46
N ALA A 64 2.80 10.48 -9.54
CA ALA A 64 2.06 9.23 -9.55
C ALA A 64 3.00 8.01 -9.71
N ILE A 65 2.72 6.93 -8.97
CA ILE A 65 3.40 5.63 -9.03
C ILE A 65 2.38 4.54 -9.35
#